data_AF-A0A7C1BAU3-F1
#
_entry.id   AF-A0A7C1BAU3-F1
#
_cell.length_a   1.000
_cell.length_b   1.000
_cell.length_c   1.000
_cell.angle_alpha   90.00
_cell.angle_beta   90.00
_cell.angle_gamma   90.00
#
_symmetry.space_group_name_H-M   'P 1'
#
loop_
_entity.id
_entity.type
_entity.pdbx_description
1 polymer ?
#
loop_
_entity_poly.entity_id
_entity_poly.type
_entity_poly.pdbx_seq_one_letter_code
_entity_poly.pdbx_strand_id
1 'polypeptide(L)' 'MVNFRVVVSDPKDGKAYQLELDDKTSRKLFGLGIGDTFDGSIIGLDGYRLLITGGTDRDG' A
#
# COMPACT_ATOMS: atom_id res chain seq x y z
N MET A 1 5.44 -7.03 17.09
CA MET A 1 5.66 -6.59 15.69
C MET A 1 4.31 -6.36 15.08
N VAL A 2 4.11 -5.23 14.42
CA VAL A 2 2.86 -4.95 13.69
C VAL A 2 3.13 -5.33 12.25
N ASN A 3 2.43 -6.32 11.72
CA ASN A 3 2.53 -6.66 10.31
C ASN A 3 1.80 -5.57 9.52
N PHE A 4 2.53 -4.88 8.63
CA PHE A 4 1.92 -3.92 7.73
C PHE A 4 1.25 -4.67 6.59
N ARG A 5 -0.05 -4.46 6.43
CA ARG A 5 -0.83 -5.04 5.34
C ARG A 5 -1.23 -3.94 4.37
N VAL A 6 -0.92 -4.14 3.10
CA VAL A 6 -1.36 -3.24 2.02
C VAL A 6 -2.38 -3.96 1.16
N VAL A 7 -3.51 -3.31 0.93
CA VAL A 7 -4.56 -3.81 0.04
C VAL A 7 -4.48 -3.03 -1.27
N VAL A 8 -4.05 -3.72 -2.32
CA VAL A 8 -3.99 -3.16 -3.68
C VAL A 8 -5.25 -3.57 -4.41
N SER A 9 -6.13 -2.61 -4.66
CA SER A 9 -7.34 -2.82 -5.45
C SER A 9 -7.06 -2.47 -6.91
N ASP A 10 -7.29 -3.42 -7.82
CA ASP A 10 -7.35 -3.18 -9.25
C ASP A 10 -8.81 -2.92 -9.67
N PRO A 11 -9.19 -1.67 -9.98
CA PRO A 11 -10.56 -1.34 -10.37
C PRO A 11 -10.92 -1.85 -11.78
N LYS A 12 -9.95 -2.20 -12.63
CA LYS A 12 -10.22 -2.73 -13.97
C LYS A 12 -10.68 -4.18 -13.91
N ASP A 13 -10.02 -4.97 -13.06
CA ASP A 13 -10.33 -6.39 -12.88
C ASP A 13 -11.31 -6.64 -11.71
N GLY A 14 -11.60 -5.62 -10.90
CA GLY A 14 -12.45 -5.75 -9.71
C GLY A 14 -11.84 -6.64 -8.63
N LYS A 15 -10.52 -6.80 -8.62
CA LYS A 15 -9.79 -7.67 -7.70
C LYS A 15 -9.03 -6.86 -6.66
N ALA A 16 -8.95 -7.39 -5.45
CA ALA A 16 -8.11 -6.83 -4.40
C ALA A 16 -7.05 -7.85 -3.99
N TYR A 17 -5.80 -7.39 -3.93
CA TYR A 17 -4.64 -8.16 -3.54
C TYR A 17 -4.15 -7.66 -2.19
N GLN A 18 -4.06 -8.57 -1.23
CA GLN A 18 -3.59 -8.25 0.11
C GLN A 18 -2.13 -8.71 0.24
N LEU A 19 -1.23 -7.74 0.35
CA LEU A 19 0.21 -7.95 0.46
C LEU A 19 0.66 -7.65 1.88
N GLU A 20 1.46 -8.53 2.46
CA GLU A 20 2.17 -8.26 3.70
C GLU A 20 3.51 -7.61 3.38
N LEU A 21 3.79 -6.47 4.03
CA LEU A 21 5.02 -5.72 3.88
C LEU A 21 5.92 -5.89 5.09
N ASP A 22 7.21 -6.00 4.80
CA ASP A 22 8.27 -5.91 5.80
C ASP A 22 8.41 -4.48 6.35
N ASP A 23 8.91 -4.37 7.58
CA ASP A 23 9.16 -3.10 8.27
C ASP A 23 10.08 -2.13 7.49
N LYS A 24 10.97 -2.65 6.64
CA LYS A 24 11.84 -1.81 5.81
C LYS A 24 11.07 -1.12 4.69
N THR A 25 10.05 -1.80 4.17
CA THR A 25 9.26 -1.36 3.04
C THR A 25 8.14 -0.42 3.48
N SER A 26 7.49 -0.75 4.60
CA SER A 26 6.51 0.14 5.23
C SER A 26 7.10 1.50 5.59
N ARG A 27 8.39 1.54 5.97
CA ARG A 27 9.08 2.80 6.26
C ARG A 27 9.12 3.80 5.11
N LYS A 28 9.11 3.32 3.87
CA LYS A 28 9.11 4.17 2.68
C LYS A 28 7.74 4.79 2.38
N LEU A 29 6.68 4.26 3.00
CA LEU A 29 5.32 4.77 2.87
C LEU A 29 4.98 5.80 3.95
N PHE A 30 5.81 5.94 4.99
CA PHE A 30 5.60 6.96 6.02
C PHE A 30 5.82 8.37 5.45
N GLY A 31 4.90 9.27 5.79
CA GLY A 31 4.92 10.67 5.33
C GLY A 31 4.13 10.91 4.06
N LEU A 32 3.59 9.87 3.41
CA LEU A 32 2.63 10.02 2.33
C LEU A 32 1.21 10.20 2.89
N GLY A 33 0.45 11.11 2.30
CA GLY A 33 -0.94 11.38 2.64
C GLY A 33 -1.93 10.56 1.82
N ILE A 34 -3.20 10.57 2.26
CA ILE A 34 -4.31 10.06 1.44
C ILE A 34 -4.47 10.99 0.23
N GLY A 35 -4.52 10.41 -0.97
CA GLY A 35 -4.52 11.14 -2.24
C GLY A 35 -3.14 11.23 -2.91
N ASP A 36 -2.07 10.87 -2.21
CA ASP A 36 -0.75 10.82 -2.81
C ASP A 36 -0.57 9.56 -3.67
N THR A 37 0.23 9.72 -4.72
CA THR A 37 0.64 8.60 -5.57
C THR A 37 2.09 8.25 -5.31
N PHE A 38 2.37 6.95 -5.22
CA PHE A 38 3.71 6.43 -5.04
C PHE A 38 4.00 5.29 -6.01
N ASP A 39 5.29 4.98 -6.14
CA ASP A 39 5.75 3.94 -7.03
C ASP A 39 5.53 2.55 -6.39
N GLY A 40 4.79 1.69 -7.09
CA GLY A 40 4.48 0.33 -6.68
C GLY A 40 5.72 -0.56 -6.57
N SER A 41 6.85 -0.15 -7.16
CA SER A 41 8.16 -0.79 -6.98
C SER A 41 8.55 -0.93 -5.51
N ILE A 42 8.08 -0.01 -4.65
CA ILE A 42 8.29 -0.08 -3.20
C ILE A 42 7.71 -1.38 -2.64
N ILE A 43 6.52 -1.78 -3.09
CA ILE A 43 5.79 -2.94 -2.57
C ILE A 43 5.91 -4.19 -3.46
N GLY A 44 6.86 -4.20 -4.40
CA GLY A 44 7.07 -5.31 -5.33
C GLY A 44 6.15 -5.30 -6.56
N LEU A 45 5.38 -4.22 -6.78
CA LEU A 45 4.59 -3.97 -7.98
C LEU A 45 5.35 -3.02 -8.92
N ASP A 46 6.45 -3.53 -9.48
CA ASP A 46 7.30 -2.78 -10.39
C ASP A 46 6.53 -2.35 -11.65
N GLY A 47 6.71 -1.10 -12.07
CA GLY A 47 6.01 -0.51 -13.23
C GLY A 47 4.58 -0.01 -12.98
N TYR A 48 4.05 -0.12 -11.75
CA TYR A 48 2.74 0.41 -11.40
C TYR A 48 2.85 1.65 -10.50
N ARG A 49 1.96 2.63 -10.69
CA ARG A 49 1.79 3.74 -9.76
C ARG A 49 0.52 3.52 -8.96
N LEU A 50 0.64 3.54 -7.65
CA LEU A 50 -0.46 3.30 -6.73
C LEU A 50 -0.90 4.62 -6.10
N LEU A 51 -2.21 4.76 -5.92
CA LEU A 51 -2.82 5.87 -5.22
C LEU A 51 -3.18 5.42 -3.81
N ILE A 52 -2.82 6.22 -2.80
CA ILE A 52 -3.26 6.00 -1.43
C ILE A 52 -4.72 6.46 -1.33
N THR A 53 -5.64 5.51 -1.24
CA THR A 53 -7.07 5.78 -1.13
C THR A 53 -7.55 5.88 0.33
N GLY A 54 -6.77 5.36 1.27
CA GLY A 54 -7.08 5.38 2.70
C GLY A 54 -6.21 4.41 3.49
N GLY A 55 -6.49 4.32 4.79
CA GLY A 55 -5.84 3.38 5.71
C GLY A 55 -6.67 3.22 6.97
N THR A 56 -6.46 2.12 7.67
CA THR A 56 -7.09 1.81 8.96
C THR A 56 -5.97 1.56 9.95
N ASP A 57 -6.10 2.11 11.16
CA ASP A 57 -5.15 1.84 12.22
C ASP A 57 -5.58 0.62 13.04
N ARG A 58 -4.93 0.36 14.17
CA ARG A 58 -5.26 -0.79 15.02
C ARG A 58 -6.63 -0.65 15.69
N ASP A 59 -7.08 0.58 15.91
CA ASP A 59 -8.22 0.91 16.76
C ASP A 59 -9.50 1.20 15.93
N GLY A 60 -9.39 1.24 14.59
CA GLY A 60 -10.51 1.15 13.63
C GLY A 60 -10.76 2.44 12.87
#